data_AF-A0A1F9SFK9-F1
#
_entry.id   AF-A0A1F9SFK9-F1
#
_cell.length_a   1.000
_cell.length_b   1.000
_cell.length_c   1.000
_cell.angle_alpha   90.00
_cell.angle_beta   90.00
_cell.angle_gamma   90.00
#
_symmetry.space_group_name_H-M   'P 1'
#
loop_
_entity.id
_entity.type
_entity.pdbx_description
1 polymer ?
#
loop_
_entity_poly.entity_id
_entity_poly.type
_entity_poly.pdbx_seq_one_letter_code
_entity_poly.pdbx_strand_id
1 'polypeptide(L)'
;MDLQSSIPAYDVQGSSCVYELAQNTELSWVMILPEFSAEINFLISAYGDFMDYKRFKIQAKVPALVALPDSDLYSSTGATKAHPFNYYARQDVIDKLKNIAKEYSETFPKALGLVFNDMSLPWGGLFDIGEEVLCPDDKPCKYWVAPHRSHRDGYNVDLKTNGLTAGQLIQIKSIAEKQGASVLDEGNHYHLNFKSKSDKDYDEYNVCY
;
A
#
# COMPACT_ATOMS: atom_id res chain seq x y z
N MET A 1 -3.79 -10.01 18.73
CA MET A 1 -3.84 -11.47 18.97
C MET A 1 -2.43 -11.85 19.34
N ASP A 2 -2.14 -11.83 20.64
CA ASP A 2 -0.81 -12.17 21.17
C ASP A 2 -0.67 -13.68 21.20
N LEU A 3 0.36 -14.19 20.53
CA LEU A 3 0.86 -15.53 20.74
C LEU A 3 2.20 -15.39 21.47
N GLN A 4 2.16 -15.50 22.80
CA GLN A 4 3.36 -15.74 23.60
C GLN A 4 3.68 -17.23 23.53
N SER A 5 4.80 -17.58 22.91
CA SER A 5 5.54 -18.81 23.21
C SER A 5 6.94 -18.42 23.68
N SER A 6 7.20 -18.54 24.98
CA SER A 6 8.53 -18.39 25.54
C SER A 6 9.29 -19.72 25.44
N ILE A 7 10.27 -19.75 24.54
CA ILE A 7 11.38 -20.73 24.50
C ILE A 7 12.66 -19.88 24.54
N PRO A 8 13.72 -20.27 25.27
CA PRO A 8 14.92 -19.45 25.42
C PRO A 8 15.51 -19.07 24.06
N ALA A 9 15.53 -17.77 23.77
CA ALA A 9 16.26 -17.21 22.65
C ALA A 9 17.76 -17.31 22.94
N TYR A 10 18.50 -17.99 22.07
CA TYR A 10 19.95 -17.78 22.00
C TYR A 10 20.17 -16.44 21.31
N ASP A 11 20.62 -15.44 22.06
CA ASP A 11 21.09 -14.17 21.52
C ASP A 11 22.44 -14.40 20.85
N VAL A 12 22.45 -14.58 19.52
CA VAL A 12 23.69 -14.68 18.74
C VAL A 12 24.10 -13.26 18.34
N GLN A 13 24.53 -12.48 19.33
CA GLN A 13 25.33 -11.28 19.06
C GLN A 13 26.77 -11.70 18.75
N GLY A 14 27.07 -11.91 17.48
CA GLY A 14 28.44 -12.12 17.02
C GLY A 14 28.53 -12.88 15.71
N SER A 15 29.34 -12.36 14.80
CA SER A 15 29.73 -12.99 13.54
C SER A 15 30.64 -14.20 13.76
N SER A 16 30.13 -15.24 14.42
CA SER A 16 30.78 -16.55 14.49
C SER A 16 29.96 -17.53 13.66
N CYS A 17 30.55 -18.01 12.57
CA CYS A 17 30.03 -19.17 11.86
C CYS A 17 29.96 -20.33 12.87
N VAL A 18 28.76 -20.79 13.19
CA VAL A 18 28.54 -21.98 14.01
C VAL A 18 28.78 -23.16 13.07
N TYR A 19 29.96 -23.78 13.16
CA TYR A 19 30.38 -24.86 12.27
C TYR A 19 29.68 -26.20 12.53
N GLU A 20 28.89 -26.32 13.59
CA GLU A 20 28.17 -27.54 13.93
C GLU A 20 26.81 -27.20 14.55
N LEU A 21 25.81 -26.93 13.70
CA LEU A 21 24.41 -27.00 14.16
C LEU A 21 24.11 -28.48 14.45
N ALA A 22 23.81 -28.81 15.70
CA ALA A 22 23.39 -30.16 16.07
C ALA A 22 22.21 -30.60 15.17
N GLN A 23 22.15 -31.89 14.83
CA GLN A 23 20.95 -32.43 14.18
C GLN A 23 19.73 -32.11 15.06
N ASN A 24 18.67 -31.60 14.42
CA ASN A 24 17.44 -31.10 15.07
C ASN A 24 17.57 -29.76 15.80
N THR A 25 18.51 -28.88 15.41
CA THR A 25 18.52 -27.50 15.91
C THR A 25 17.31 -26.73 15.36
N GLU A 26 16.48 -26.20 16.26
CA GLU A 26 15.43 -25.23 15.94
C GLU A 26 16.05 -23.83 15.86
N LEU A 27 15.76 -23.12 14.77
CA LEU A 27 16.21 -21.75 14.55
C LEU A 27 14.98 -20.84 14.57
N SER A 28 14.96 -19.94 15.55
CA SER A 28 13.86 -18.99 15.74
C SER A 28 14.37 -17.56 15.59
N TRP A 29 13.68 -16.76 14.77
CA TRP A 29 13.92 -15.33 14.63
C TRP A 29 12.61 -14.56 14.77
N VAL A 30 12.72 -13.35 15.30
CA VAL A 30 11.62 -12.37 15.28
C VAL A 30 12.03 -11.26 14.35
N MET A 31 11.16 -10.91 13.42
CA MET A 31 11.39 -9.80 12.49
C MET A 31 10.24 -8.81 12.57
N ILE A 32 10.58 -7.52 12.51
CA ILE A 32 9.61 -6.45 12.35
C ILE A 32 9.58 -6.13 10.86
N LEU A 33 8.44 -6.43 10.23
CA LEU A 33 8.23 -6.16 8.81
C LEU A 33 7.84 -4.68 8.63
N PRO A 34 8.18 -4.06 7.47
CA PRO A 34 7.60 -2.78 7.13
C PRO A 34 6.08 -2.92 7.09
N GLU A 35 5.40 -1.91 7.61
CA GLU A 35 4.00 -1.98 8.06
C GLU A 35 2.97 -2.34 6.98
N PHE A 36 3.31 -2.21 5.69
CA PHE A 36 2.31 -2.28 4.62
C PHE A 36 2.53 -3.46 3.69
N SER A 37 3.66 -3.49 2.98
CA SER A 37 3.93 -4.60 2.05
C SER A 37 5.42 -4.83 1.84
N ALA A 38 5.85 -6.08 1.96
CA ALA A 38 7.19 -6.50 1.61
C ALA A 38 7.19 -7.95 1.14
N GLU A 39 8.09 -8.26 0.21
CA GLU A 39 8.53 -9.62 -0.03
C GLU A 39 9.94 -9.78 0.55
N ILE A 40 10.11 -10.75 1.43
CA ILE A 40 11.41 -11.07 2.00
C ILE A 40 11.76 -12.49 1.62
N ASN A 41 12.88 -12.60 0.91
CA ASN A 41 13.44 -13.87 0.48
C ASN A 41 14.56 -14.24 1.46
N PHE A 42 14.36 -15.32 2.20
CA PHE A 42 15.36 -15.88 3.08
C PHE A 42 16.17 -16.93 2.35
N LEU A 43 17.48 -16.89 2.56
CA LEU A 43 18.39 -17.95 2.20
C LEU A 43 19.07 -18.41 3.49
N ILE A 44 18.72 -19.60 3.95
CA ILE A 44 19.43 -20.26 5.05
C ILE A 44 20.39 -21.25 4.44
N SER A 45 21.66 -21.10 4.77
CA SER A 45 22.74 -22.01 4.40
C SER A 45 23.38 -22.54 5.67
N ALA A 46 23.55 -23.86 5.74
CA ALA A 46 24.37 -24.50 6.77
C ALA A 46 25.73 -24.84 6.17
N TYR A 47 26.80 -24.56 6.91
CA TYR A 47 28.18 -24.85 6.49
C TYR A 47 28.70 -26.07 7.25
N GLY A 48 29.17 -27.07 6.51
CA GLY A 48 29.69 -28.36 6.99
C GLY A 48 30.11 -29.24 5.80
N ASP A 49 30.32 -30.54 6.00
CA ASP A 49 30.72 -31.48 4.92
C ASP A 49 29.70 -31.59 3.77
N PHE A 50 28.46 -31.12 3.99
CA PHE A 50 27.41 -31.01 2.99
C PHE A 50 26.87 -29.57 2.96
N MET A 51 26.98 -28.92 1.80
CA MET A 51 26.33 -27.64 1.54
C MET A 51 24.88 -27.89 1.11
N ASP A 52 23.92 -27.62 2.00
CA ASP A 52 22.50 -27.51 1.66
C ASP A 52 22.01 -26.09 1.96
N TYR A 53 21.05 -25.63 1.16
CA TYR A 53 20.39 -24.35 1.39
C TYR A 53 18.88 -24.49 1.27
N LYS A 54 18.18 -23.77 2.14
CA LYS A 54 16.73 -23.62 2.08
C LYS A 54 16.39 -22.18 1.74
N ARG A 55 15.50 -22.03 0.77
CA ARG A 55 14.86 -20.75 0.45
C ARG A 55 13.42 -20.81 0.89
N PHE A 56 12.98 -19.77 1.58
CA PHE A 56 11.57 -19.54 1.82
C PHE A 56 11.28 -18.05 1.67
N LYS A 57 10.01 -17.76 1.44
CA LYS A 57 9.51 -16.45 1.08
C LYS A 57 8.46 -16.04 2.09
N ILE A 58 8.61 -14.85 2.66
CA ILE A 58 7.59 -14.21 3.48
C ILE A 58 7.01 -13.06 2.67
N GLN A 59 5.69 -12.99 2.59
CA GLN A 59 4.97 -11.89 1.94
C GLN A 59 4.11 -11.20 2.99
N ALA A 60 4.45 -9.96 3.33
CA ALA A 60 3.56 -9.03 4.01
C ALA A 60 2.75 -8.29 2.96
N LYS A 61 1.42 -8.28 3.10
CA LYS A 61 0.49 -7.58 2.22
C LYS A 61 -0.60 -6.94 3.06
N VAL A 62 -1.12 -5.81 2.59
CA VAL A 62 -2.35 -5.26 3.13
C VAL A 62 -3.50 -6.23 2.80
N PRO A 63 -4.23 -6.73 3.81
CA PRO A 63 -5.29 -7.70 3.59
C PRO A 63 -6.48 -7.07 2.85
N ALA A 64 -7.15 -7.89 2.04
CA ALA A 64 -8.41 -7.56 1.37
C ALA A 64 -8.39 -6.38 0.39
N LEU A 65 -7.24 -6.12 -0.25
CA LEU A 65 -7.20 -5.26 -1.43
C LEU A 65 -7.77 -5.97 -2.66
N VAL A 66 -8.63 -5.26 -3.39
CA VAL A 66 -9.27 -5.70 -4.62
C VAL A 66 -9.07 -4.64 -5.69
N ALA A 67 -8.95 -5.07 -6.95
CA ALA A 67 -8.86 -4.15 -8.07
C ALA A 67 -10.21 -3.43 -8.28
N LEU A 68 -10.15 -2.15 -8.64
CA LEU A 68 -11.29 -1.41 -9.15
C LEU A 68 -11.73 -2.05 -10.48
N PRO A 69 -12.98 -2.56 -10.59
CA PRO A 69 -13.45 -3.20 -11.81
C PRO A 69 -13.70 -2.18 -12.91
N ASP A 70 -13.72 -2.63 -14.16
CA ASP A 70 -14.10 -1.80 -15.30
C ASP A 70 -15.56 -1.34 -15.21
N SER A 71 -15.86 -0.15 -15.75
CA SER A 71 -17.18 0.48 -15.69
C SER A 71 -17.33 1.52 -16.79
N ASP A 72 -18.56 1.75 -17.26
CA ASP A 72 -18.88 2.85 -18.17
C ASP A 72 -19.02 4.20 -17.43
N LEU A 73 -19.11 4.18 -16.10
CA LEU A 73 -19.33 5.38 -15.27
C LEU A 73 -18.05 6.07 -14.82
N TYR A 74 -16.92 5.39 -14.94
CA TYR A 74 -15.62 5.90 -14.55
C TYR A 74 -14.51 5.20 -15.32
N SER A 75 -13.33 5.79 -15.30
CA SER A 75 -12.10 5.18 -15.82
C SER A 75 -10.97 5.33 -14.81
N SER A 76 -9.86 4.64 -15.08
CA SER A 76 -8.68 4.63 -14.22
C SER A 76 -7.45 5.15 -14.99
N THR A 77 -6.55 5.88 -14.33
CA THR A 77 -5.34 6.49 -14.93
C THR A 77 -4.16 6.51 -13.95
N GLY A 78 -2.93 6.69 -14.44
CA GLY A 78 -1.74 6.80 -13.59
C GLY A 78 -0.86 5.55 -13.56
N ALA A 79 -1.32 4.45 -14.15
CA ALA A 79 -0.49 3.29 -14.39
C ALA A 79 0.78 3.65 -15.18
N THR A 80 1.93 3.20 -14.70
CA THR A 80 3.24 3.40 -15.34
C THR A 80 3.85 2.07 -15.73
N LYS A 81 4.99 2.09 -16.42
CA LYS A 81 5.76 0.85 -16.70
C LYS A 81 6.21 0.16 -15.41
N ALA A 82 6.55 0.92 -14.37
CA ALA A 82 6.98 0.38 -13.07
C ALA A 82 5.80 -0.14 -12.26
N HIS A 83 4.66 0.55 -12.33
CA HIS A 83 3.43 0.17 -11.65
C HIS A 83 2.27 0.12 -12.65
N PRO A 84 2.15 -0.97 -13.42
CA PRO A 84 1.05 -1.14 -14.36
C PRO A 84 -0.30 -1.35 -13.65
N PHE A 85 -0.27 -1.61 -12.33
CA PHE A 85 -1.42 -1.92 -11.51
C PHE A 85 -1.41 -1.02 -10.27
N ASN A 86 -2.21 0.04 -10.29
CA ASN A 86 -2.28 1.04 -9.22
C ASN A 86 -3.71 1.40 -8.82
N TYR A 87 -4.65 0.50 -9.08
CA TYR A 87 -6.08 0.69 -8.86
C TYR A 87 -6.65 -0.29 -7.83
N TYR A 88 -5.93 -0.53 -6.74
CA TYR A 88 -6.39 -1.44 -5.69
C TYR A 88 -6.87 -0.63 -4.50
N ALA A 89 -7.98 -1.05 -3.90
CA ALA A 89 -8.47 -0.51 -2.66
C ALA A 89 -9.18 -1.60 -1.88
N ARG A 90 -9.62 -1.29 -0.66
CA ARG A 90 -10.47 -2.22 0.09
C ARG A 90 -11.84 -2.34 -0.56
N GLN A 91 -12.49 -3.49 -0.37
CA GLN A 91 -13.79 -3.76 -1.00
C GLN A 91 -14.85 -2.71 -0.67
N ASP A 92 -14.90 -2.23 0.59
CA ASP A 92 -15.85 -1.20 1.00
C ASP A 92 -15.57 0.16 0.33
N VAL A 93 -14.29 0.48 0.08
CA VAL A 93 -13.88 1.66 -0.67
C VAL A 93 -14.27 1.53 -2.13
N ILE A 94 -14.05 0.37 -2.77
CA ILE A 94 -14.52 0.11 -4.14
C ILE A 94 -16.04 0.31 -4.26
N ASP A 95 -16.82 -0.18 -3.30
CA ASP A 95 -18.27 -0.02 -3.30
C ASP A 95 -18.68 1.46 -3.18
N LYS A 96 -17.99 2.22 -2.33
CA LYS A 96 -18.19 3.67 -2.22
C LYS A 96 -17.84 4.40 -3.52
N LEU A 97 -16.72 4.10 -4.17
CA LEU A 97 -16.34 4.71 -5.45
C LEU A 97 -17.38 4.46 -6.56
N LYS A 98 -17.91 3.23 -6.62
CA LYS A 98 -19.00 2.89 -7.56
C LYS A 98 -20.25 3.70 -7.28
N ASN A 99 -20.61 3.90 -6.01
CA ASN A 99 -21.75 4.73 -5.63
C ASN A 99 -21.52 6.22 -5.96
N ILE A 100 -20.31 6.73 -5.73
CA ILE A 100 -19.93 8.10 -6.12
C ILE A 100 -20.11 8.30 -7.63
N ALA A 101 -19.56 7.40 -8.45
CA ALA A 101 -19.66 7.49 -9.90
C ALA A 101 -21.11 7.37 -10.41
N LYS A 102 -21.90 6.46 -9.82
CA LYS A 102 -23.33 6.33 -10.12
C LYS A 102 -24.09 7.62 -9.83
N GLU A 103 -23.98 8.15 -8.61
CA GLU A 103 -24.70 9.37 -8.21
C GLU A 103 -24.25 10.59 -9.02
N TYR A 104 -22.96 10.68 -9.37
CA TYR A 104 -22.45 11.72 -10.28
C TYR A 104 -23.08 11.62 -11.67
N SER A 105 -23.14 10.41 -12.25
CA SER A 105 -23.73 10.20 -13.58
C SER A 105 -25.23 10.51 -13.62
N GLU A 106 -25.95 10.23 -12.53
CA GLU A 106 -27.37 10.56 -12.38
C GLU A 106 -27.58 12.08 -12.26
N THR A 107 -26.67 12.77 -11.57
CA THR A 107 -26.70 14.23 -11.39
C THR A 107 -26.34 14.96 -12.68
N PHE A 108 -25.41 14.41 -13.47
CA PHE A 108 -24.88 15.02 -14.69
C PHE A 108 -24.91 14.03 -15.86
N PRO A 109 -26.09 13.69 -16.41
CA PRO A 109 -26.25 12.61 -17.40
C PRO A 109 -25.56 12.85 -18.75
N LYS A 110 -25.06 14.07 -19.00
CA LYS A 110 -24.31 14.44 -20.21
C LYS A 110 -22.81 14.65 -19.95
N ALA A 111 -22.36 14.50 -18.70
CA ALA A 111 -20.95 14.64 -18.35
C ALA A 111 -20.18 13.36 -18.70
N LEU A 112 -18.87 13.49 -18.88
CA LEU A 112 -17.98 12.34 -18.96
C LEU A 112 -17.91 11.63 -17.60
N GLY A 113 -17.63 10.33 -17.62
CA GLY A 113 -17.41 9.54 -16.41
C GLY A 113 -16.24 10.08 -15.57
N LEU A 114 -16.24 9.74 -14.29
CA LEU A 114 -15.17 10.14 -13.37
C LEU A 114 -13.84 9.46 -13.74
N VAL A 115 -12.73 10.06 -13.36
CA VAL A 115 -11.40 9.46 -13.57
C VAL A 115 -10.70 9.31 -12.24
N PHE A 116 -10.59 8.07 -11.79
CA PHE A 116 -9.84 7.73 -10.59
C PHE A 116 -8.37 7.50 -10.94
N ASN A 117 -7.49 8.06 -10.13
CA ASN A 117 -6.04 7.99 -10.23
C ASN A 117 -5.50 7.49 -8.89
N ASP A 118 -4.25 7.03 -8.90
CA ASP A 118 -3.45 6.73 -7.70
C ASP A 118 -4.27 6.13 -6.54
N MET A 119 -4.42 4.80 -6.53
CA MET A 119 -4.96 4.04 -5.42
C MET A 119 -3.83 3.18 -4.83
N SER A 120 -4.10 2.10 -4.12
CA SER A 120 -3.03 1.17 -3.72
C SER A 120 -2.48 0.35 -4.89
N LEU A 121 -1.26 -0.15 -4.69
CA LEU A 121 -0.73 -1.29 -5.44
C LEU A 121 -1.40 -2.60 -4.99
N PRO A 122 -1.27 -3.71 -5.74
CA PRO A 122 -1.96 -4.97 -5.44
C PRO A 122 -1.69 -5.54 -4.05
N TRP A 123 -0.53 -5.26 -3.47
CA TRP A 123 -0.14 -5.73 -2.13
C TRP A 123 -0.18 -4.61 -1.08
N GLY A 124 -0.64 -3.41 -1.48
CA GLY A 124 -0.48 -2.17 -0.72
C GLY A 124 0.92 -1.61 -0.88
N GLY A 125 1.36 -0.86 0.12
CA GLY A 125 2.69 -0.26 0.12
C GLY A 125 2.78 1.01 -0.71
N LEU A 126 3.98 1.57 -0.77
CA LEU A 126 4.23 2.87 -1.36
C LEU A 126 4.44 2.76 -2.87
N PHE A 127 4.09 3.82 -3.59
CA PHE A 127 4.52 3.99 -4.97
C PHE A 127 6.02 4.31 -5.00
N ASP A 128 6.77 3.58 -5.83
CA ASP A 128 8.18 3.86 -6.13
C ASP A 128 8.34 4.89 -7.27
N ILE A 129 7.47 5.91 -7.32
CA ILE A 129 7.47 6.88 -8.43
C ILE A 129 8.34 8.13 -8.19
N GLY A 130 9.15 8.15 -7.13
CA GLY A 130 10.10 9.24 -6.89
C GLY A 130 11.16 9.38 -8.00
N GLU A 131 11.72 10.57 -8.14
CA GLU A 131 12.94 10.78 -8.93
C GLU A 131 14.07 9.89 -8.41
N GLU A 132 14.91 9.43 -9.33
CA GLU A 132 16.13 8.70 -8.99
C GLU A 132 17.07 9.68 -8.29
N VAL A 133 17.27 9.49 -6.99
CA VAL A 133 18.20 10.26 -6.16
C VAL A 133 19.36 9.37 -5.72
N LEU A 134 20.43 9.96 -5.22
CA LEU A 134 21.50 9.19 -4.59
C LEU A 134 21.09 8.80 -3.16
N CYS A 135 21.11 7.50 -2.87
CA CYS A 135 21.02 6.96 -1.52
C CYS A 135 22.31 7.26 -0.71
N PRO A 136 22.31 7.06 0.63
CA PRO A 136 23.49 7.29 1.47
C PRO A 136 24.77 6.53 1.07
N ASP A 137 24.68 5.55 0.17
CA ASP A 137 25.80 4.81 -0.42
C ASP A 137 26.11 5.22 -1.87
N ASP A 138 25.69 6.43 -2.28
CA ASP A 138 25.85 6.99 -3.63
C ASP A 138 25.27 6.10 -4.75
N LYS A 139 24.33 5.20 -4.42
CA LYS A 139 23.60 4.44 -5.42
C LYS A 139 22.32 5.17 -5.81
N PRO A 140 21.96 5.18 -7.11
CA PRO A 140 20.64 5.64 -7.51
C PRO A 140 19.57 4.79 -6.82
N CYS A 141 18.66 5.46 -6.15
CA CYS A 141 17.49 4.87 -5.53
C CYS A 141 16.30 5.82 -5.70
N LYS A 142 15.09 5.29 -5.74
CA LYS A 142 13.89 6.12 -5.77
C LYS A 142 13.43 6.32 -4.34
N TYR A 143 13.29 7.58 -3.90
CA TYR A 143 12.75 7.81 -2.56
C TYR A 143 11.24 7.52 -2.51
N TRP A 144 10.85 6.97 -1.36
CA TRP A 144 9.49 6.90 -0.86
C TRP A 144 9.00 8.26 -0.29
N VAL A 145 9.07 9.35 -1.09
CA VAL A 145 8.65 10.68 -0.62
C VAL A 145 7.13 10.84 -0.76
N ALA A 146 6.57 11.69 0.11
CA ALA A 146 5.28 12.33 -0.10
C ALA A 146 5.15 12.86 -1.55
N PRO A 147 3.94 12.87 -2.14
CA PRO A 147 2.64 12.85 -1.46
C PRO A 147 1.97 11.47 -1.31
N HIS A 148 2.40 10.43 -2.01
CA HIS A 148 1.60 9.18 -2.11
C HIS A 148 1.67 8.23 -0.92
N ARG A 149 2.10 8.74 0.25
CA ARG A 149 2.21 7.93 1.46
C ARG A 149 0.86 7.42 1.94
N SER A 150 -0.21 8.19 1.78
CA SER A 150 -1.54 7.77 2.24
C SER A 150 -2.11 6.59 1.42
N HIS A 151 -1.69 6.39 0.17
CA HIS A 151 -2.32 5.40 -0.74
C HIS A 151 -1.98 3.94 -0.46
N ARG A 152 -1.16 3.65 0.55
CA ARG A 152 -0.58 2.33 0.77
C ARG A 152 -1.50 1.27 1.35
N ASP A 153 -2.64 1.66 1.94
CA ASP A 153 -3.48 0.80 2.77
C ASP A 153 -4.90 0.56 2.23
N GLY A 154 -5.19 1.08 1.03
CA GLY A 154 -6.43 0.90 0.30
C GLY A 154 -7.55 1.85 0.70
N TYR A 155 -7.27 2.90 1.48
CA TYR A 155 -8.26 3.89 1.91
C TYR A 155 -8.22 5.22 1.16
N ASN A 156 -7.19 5.46 0.35
CA ASN A 156 -6.97 6.74 -0.32
C ASN A 156 -7.01 6.59 -1.84
N VAL A 157 -7.67 7.55 -2.50
CA VAL A 157 -7.93 7.55 -3.94
C VAL A 157 -7.89 8.99 -4.45
N ASP A 158 -7.19 9.23 -5.54
CA ASP A 158 -7.21 10.53 -6.20
C ASP A 158 -8.31 10.57 -7.26
N LEU A 159 -9.13 11.60 -7.22
CA LEU A 159 -10.16 11.87 -8.21
C LEU A 159 -9.74 13.07 -9.06
N LYS A 160 -9.47 12.87 -10.34
CA LYS A 160 -9.11 13.98 -11.23
C LYS A 160 -10.24 15.00 -11.32
N THR A 161 -9.89 16.28 -11.15
CA THR A 161 -10.83 17.41 -11.23
C THR A 161 -10.71 18.20 -12.53
N ASN A 162 -9.62 18.01 -13.28
CA ASN A 162 -9.41 18.64 -14.57
C ASN A 162 -10.55 18.33 -15.55
N GLY A 163 -11.17 19.38 -16.10
CA GLY A 163 -12.30 19.25 -17.04
C GLY A 163 -13.67 19.27 -16.36
N LEU A 164 -13.74 19.27 -15.03
CA LEU A 164 -14.98 19.50 -14.30
C LEU A 164 -15.28 21.01 -14.19
N THR A 165 -16.54 21.38 -14.36
CA THR A 165 -17.03 22.73 -14.08
C THR A 165 -17.10 22.99 -12.57
N ALA A 166 -17.14 24.25 -12.15
CA ALA A 166 -17.28 24.61 -10.73
C ALA A 166 -18.52 23.96 -10.08
N GLY A 167 -19.65 23.88 -10.80
CA GLY A 167 -20.85 23.22 -10.32
C GLY A 167 -20.66 21.71 -10.11
N GLN A 168 -19.94 21.04 -11.01
CA GLN A 168 -19.61 19.63 -10.87
C GLN A 168 -18.64 19.37 -9.71
N LEU A 169 -17.66 20.26 -9.50
CA LEU A 169 -16.71 20.18 -8.38
C LEU A 169 -17.40 20.25 -7.02
N ILE A 170 -18.33 21.20 -6.86
CA ILE A 170 -19.12 21.32 -5.62
C ILE A 170 -19.95 20.05 -5.39
N GLN A 171 -20.63 19.55 -6.43
CA GLN A 171 -21.48 18.37 -6.29
C GLN A 171 -20.68 17.10 -6.04
N ILE A 172 -19.58 16.87 -6.76
CA ILE A 172 -18.77 15.65 -6.57
C ILE A 172 -18.11 15.60 -5.20
N LYS A 173 -17.68 16.75 -4.66
CA LYS A 173 -17.23 16.84 -3.27
C LYS A 173 -18.34 16.43 -2.30
N SER A 174 -19.54 16.99 -2.47
CA SER A 174 -20.69 16.64 -1.62
C SER A 174 -21.08 15.16 -1.71
N ILE A 175 -21.06 14.58 -2.91
CA ILE A 175 -21.32 13.14 -3.12
C ILE A 175 -20.25 12.29 -2.44
N ALA A 176 -18.96 12.64 -2.57
CA ALA A 176 -17.88 11.90 -1.94
C ALA A 176 -17.97 11.96 -0.40
N GLU A 177 -18.23 13.14 0.18
CA GLU A 177 -18.44 13.33 1.61
C GLU A 177 -19.64 12.51 2.12
N LYS A 178 -20.74 12.47 1.35
CA LYS A 178 -21.91 11.63 1.65
C LYS A 178 -21.58 10.14 1.68
N GLN A 179 -20.63 9.69 0.87
CA GLN A 179 -20.13 8.30 0.87
C GLN A 179 -19.04 8.05 1.92
N GLY A 180 -18.78 9.02 2.80
CA GLY A 180 -17.86 8.90 3.93
C GLY A 180 -16.41 9.25 3.63
N ALA A 181 -16.12 9.90 2.49
CA ALA A 181 -14.78 10.41 2.22
C ALA A 181 -14.53 11.72 2.99
N SER A 182 -13.33 11.87 3.55
CA SER A 182 -12.74 13.19 3.78
C SER A 182 -12.11 13.65 2.47
N VAL A 183 -12.42 14.87 2.03
CA VAL A 183 -12.00 15.39 0.72
C VAL A 183 -11.01 16.55 0.91
N LEU A 184 -9.78 16.36 0.45
CA LEU A 184 -8.76 17.41 0.35
C LEU A 184 -8.64 17.86 -1.11
N ASP A 185 -8.68 19.18 -1.33
CA ASP A 185 -8.47 19.78 -2.65
C ASP A 185 -6.99 20.09 -2.85
N GLU A 186 -6.36 19.39 -3.79
CA GLU A 186 -4.94 19.56 -4.14
C GLU A 186 -4.76 20.35 -5.45
N GLY A 187 -5.82 21.03 -5.91
CA GLY A 187 -5.82 21.91 -7.07
C GLY A 187 -6.15 21.19 -8.38
N ASN A 188 -5.39 20.15 -8.75
CA ASN A 188 -5.61 19.38 -10.00
C ASN A 188 -6.35 18.05 -9.80
N HIS A 189 -6.62 17.68 -8.55
CA HIS A 189 -7.43 16.53 -8.16
C HIS A 189 -7.98 16.71 -6.75
N TYR A 190 -8.96 15.88 -6.40
CA TYR A 190 -9.43 15.69 -5.03
C TYR A 190 -8.81 14.42 -4.46
N HIS A 191 -8.16 14.54 -3.31
CA HIS A 191 -7.69 13.40 -2.54
C HIS A 191 -8.81 12.92 -1.62
N LEU A 192 -9.30 11.71 -1.86
CA LEU A 192 -10.41 11.09 -1.13
C LEU A 192 -9.86 10.10 -0.11
N ASN A 193 -10.09 10.36 1.18
CA ASN A 193 -9.69 9.46 2.27
C ASN A 193 -10.93 8.85 2.94
N PHE A 194 -11.04 7.52 2.91
CA PHE A 194 -12.18 6.76 3.46
C PHE A 194 -11.88 6.10 4.81
N LYS A 195 -10.71 6.35 5.39
CA LYS A 195 -10.31 5.82 6.69
C LYS A 195 -11.20 6.41 7.77
N SER A 196 -11.85 5.55 8.55
CA SER A 196 -12.65 6.02 9.68
C SER A 196 -11.74 6.45 10.83
N LYS A 197 -12.20 7.35 11.71
CA LYS A 197 -11.47 7.70 12.95
C LYS A 197 -11.23 6.48 13.87
N SER A 198 -12.01 5.41 13.70
CA SER A 198 -11.85 4.15 14.43
C SER A 198 -10.85 3.19 13.79
N ASP A 199 -10.50 3.38 12.52
CA ASP A 199 -9.43 2.65 11.88
C ASP A 199 -8.13 3.22 12.43
N LYS A 200 -7.50 2.50 13.35
CA LYS A 200 -6.23 2.93 13.95
C LYS A 200 -5.27 3.33 12.85
N ASP A 201 -4.72 4.54 12.96
CA ASP A 201 -3.63 4.92 12.09
C ASP A 201 -2.45 4.03 12.43
N TYR A 202 -2.15 3.12 11.53
CA TYR A 202 -0.92 2.35 11.53
C TYR A 202 0.30 3.31 11.57
N ASP A 203 0.17 4.50 10.95
CA ASP A 203 1.17 5.57 11.02
C ASP A 203 1.40 6.19 12.44
N GLU A 204 0.55 5.91 13.46
CA GLU A 204 0.74 6.41 14.83
C GLU A 204 1.66 5.53 15.70
N TYR A 205 2.14 4.39 15.20
CA TYR A 205 3.25 3.73 15.87
C TYR A 205 4.48 4.61 15.68
N ASN A 206 4.86 5.33 16.74
CA ASN A 206 6.15 6.02 16.87
C ASN A 206 7.29 5.02 16.72
N VAL A 207 7.59 4.63 15.48
CA VAL A 207 8.81 3.90 15.15
C VAL A 207 9.90 4.95 15.18
N CYS A 208 10.67 4.95 16.28
CA CYS A 208 11.87 5.77 16.39
C CYS A 208 12.77 5.48 15.18
N TYR A 209 13.02 6.50 14.35
CA TYR A 209 14.08 6.48 13.34
C TYR A 209 15.44 6.72 14.00
#